data_AF-A0A916VKS1-F1
#
_entry.id   AF-A0A916VKS1-F1
#
_cell.length_a   1.000
_cell.length_b   1.000
_cell.length_c   1.000
_cell.angle_alpha   90.00
_cell.angle_beta   90.00
_cell.angle_gamma   90.00
#
_symmetry.space_group_name_H-M   'P 1'
#
loop_
_entity.id
_entity.type
_entity.pdbx_description
1 polymer ?
#
loop_
_entity_poly.entity_id
_entity_poly.type
_entity_poly.pdbx_seq_one_letter_code
_entity_poly.pdbx_strand_id
1 'polypeptide(L)' 'MLNQPNFNPAYLVETLEPDTVFFISERESVCLQDPLYYRLVQLIDGQRNVDEIIDILQLEILQDQELTQENPNFFKRF' A
#
# COMPACT_ATOMS: atom_id res chain seq x y z
N MET A 1 -8.54 -0.23 -19.73
CA MET A 1 -7.48 -1.27 -19.69
C MET A 1 -7.74 -2.10 -18.47
N LEU A 2 -7.94 -3.41 -18.62
CA LEU A 2 -8.09 -4.31 -17.48
C LEU A 2 -6.76 -4.29 -16.71
N ASN A 3 -6.83 -4.12 -15.38
CA ASN A 3 -5.70 -4.17 -14.44
C ASN A 3 -4.95 -2.86 -14.12
N GLN A 4 -5.46 -1.68 -14.46
CA GLN A 4 -4.97 -0.41 -13.91
C GLN A 4 -5.89 0.02 -12.76
N PRO A 5 -5.54 -0.27 -11.49
CA PRO A 5 -6.37 0.15 -10.37
C PRO A 5 -6.40 1.67 -10.28
N ASN A 6 -7.59 2.19 -9.99
CA ASN A 6 -7.80 3.58 -9.63
C ASN A 6 -8.79 3.59 -8.46
N PHE A 7 -8.68 4.60 -7.60
CA PHE A 7 -9.63 4.76 -6.52
C PHE A 7 -11.02 5.07 -7.05
N ASN A 8 -12.03 4.62 -6.31
CA ASN A 8 -13.39 5.03 -6.58
C ASN A 8 -13.48 6.56 -6.39
N PRO A 9 -13.89 7.33 -7.41
CA PRO A 9 -13.87 8.80 -7.37
C PRO A 9 -14.84 9.39 -6.33
N ALA A 10 -15.72 8.59 -5.73
CA ALA A 10 -16.55 9.00 -4.61
C ALA A 10 -15.77 9.17 -3.29
N TYR A 11 -14.50 8.73 -3.24
CA TYR A 11 -13.65 8.88 -2.08
C TYR A 11 -12.50 9.86 -2.37
N LEU A 12 -12.31 10.80 -1.46
CA LEU A 12 -11.04 11.49 -1.26
C LEU A 12 -10.13 10.57 -0.44
N VAL A 13 -8.91 10.36 -0.93
CA VAL A 13 -7.91 9.53 -0.25
C VAL A 13 -6.80 10.44 0.28
N GLU A 14 -6.59 10.42 1.59
CA GLU A 14 -5.58 11.23 2.28
C GLU A 14 -4.66 10.32 3.09
N THR A 15 -3.37 10.65 3.11
CA THR A 15 -2.36 9.89 3.86
C THR A 15 -1.75 10.75 4.96
N LEU A 16 -1.58 10.19 6.15
CA LEU A 16 -0.91 10.82 7.28
C LEU A 16 0.23 9.93 7.78
N GLU A 17 1.42 10.50 7.87
CA GLU A 17 2.59 9.78 8.40
C GLU A 17 2.37 9.35 9.86
N PRO A 18 2.90 8.19 10.28
CA PRO A 18 3.76 7.30 9.49
C PRO A 18 3.03 6.26 8.62
N ASP A 19 1.78 5.92 8.92
CA ASP A 19 1.14 4.70 8.39
C ASP A 19 -0.39 4.77 8.25
N THR A 20 -0.97 5.98 8.32
CA THR A 20 -2.42 6.17 8.34
C THR A 20 -2.95 6.59 6.98
N VAL A 21 -4.04 5.97 6.54
CA VAL A 21 -4.77 6.29 5.32
C VAL A 21 -6.24 6.53 5.64
N PHE A 22 -6.78 7.64 5.14
CA PHE A 22 -8.19 7.96 5.21
C PHE A 22 -8.83 7.83 3.84
N PHE A 23 -9.95 7.11 3.79
CA PHE A 23 -10.90 7.15 2.68
C PHE A 23 -12.11 7.95 3.15
N ILE A 24 -12.39 9.08 2.51
CA ILE A 24 -13.41 10.04 2.94
C ILE A 24 -14.42 10.21 1.81
N SER A 25 -15.69 9.95 2.10
CA SER A 25 -16.81 10.24 1.20
C SER A 25 -17.82 11.14 1.89
N GLU A 26 -18.90 11.51 1.20
CA GLU A 26 -20.02 12.24 1.81
C GLU A 26 -20.78 11.41 2.86
N ARG A 27 -20.73 10.08 2.76
CA ARG A 27 -21.56 9.17 3.58
C ARG A 27 -20.81 8.55 4.75
N GLU A 28 -19.52 8.34 4.58
CA GLU A 28 -18.70 7.64 5.54
C GLU A 28 -17.23 8.02 5.40
N SER A 29 -16.48 7.73 6.46
CA SER A 29 -15.03 7.72 6.45
C SER A 29 -14.50 6.39 6.98
N VAL A 30 -13.41 5.93 6.40
CA VAL A 30 -12.67 4.74 6.83
C VAL A 30 -11.24 5.15 7.11
N CYS A 31 -10.70 4.69 8.25
CA CYS A 31 -9.31 4.87 8.63
C CYS A 31 -8.63 3.50 8.60
N LEU A 32 -7.52 3.41 7.86
CA LEU A 32 -6.65 2.23 7.81
C LEU A 32 -5.30 2.63 8.40
N GLN A 33 -4.80 1.83 9.35
CA GLN A 33 -3.53 2.07 10.04
C GLN A 33 -2.64 0.86 9.84
N ASP A 34 -1.91 0.85 8.72
CA ASP A 34 -0.95 -0.18 8.38
C ASP A 34 0.04 0.38 7.34
N PRO A 35 1.36 0.16 7.51
CA PRO A 35 2.37 0.58 6.54
C PRO A 35 2.10 0.07 5.13
N LEU A 36 1.53 -1.13 4.99
CA LEU A 36 1.17 -1.70 3.68
C LEU A 36 0.10 -0.87 2.99
N TYR A 37 -0.96 -0.46 3.70
CA TYR A 37 -1.99 0.39 3.11
C TYR A 37 -1.44 1.78 2.76
N TYR A 38 -0.60 2.35 3.63
CA TYR A 38 0.07 3.61 3.38
C TYR A 38 0.92 3.58 2.10
N ARG A 39 1.71 2.52 1.91
CA ARG A 39 2.51 2.31 0.68
C ARG A 39 1.64 2.05 -0.54
N LEU A 40 0.67 1.15 -0.43
CA LEU A 40 -0.20 0.78 -1.54
C LEU A 40 -0.93 1.99 -2.11
N VAL A 41 -1.42 2.90 -1.26
CA VAL A 41 -2.13 4.09 -1.72
C VAL A 41 -1.24 5.05 -2.51
N GLN A 42 0.05 5.13 -2.19
CA GLN A 42 1.01 5.92 -2.96
C GLN A 42 1.28 5.35 -4.36
N LEU A 43 0.99 4.06 -4.58
CA LEU A 43 1.24 3.37 -5.85
C LEU A 43 0.04 3.36 -6.80
N ILE A 44 -1.19 3.48 -6.27
CA ILE A 44 -2.44 3.54 -7.05
C ILE A 44 -2.66 4.97 -7.57
N ASP A 45 -1.99 5.29 -8.67
CA ASP A 45 -2.05 6.60 -9.35
C ASP A 45 -2.83 6.57 -10.68
N GLY A 46 -3.40 5.41 -11.03
CA GLY A 46 -4.07 5.17 -12.30
C GLY A 46 -3.14 5.07 -13.51
N GLN A 47 -1.82 5.14 -13.33
CA GLN A 47 -0.82 4.96 -14.37
C GLN A 47 -0.26 3.53 -14.37
N ARG A 48 -0.09 2.96 -13.18
CA ARG A 48 0.45 1.61 -13.00
C ARG A 48 -0.60 0.52 -13.13
N ASN A 49 -0.18 -0.64 -13.60
CA ASN A 49 -0.98 -1.86 -13.51
C ASN A 49 -0.70 -2.65 -12.22
N VAL A 50 -1.51 -3.67 -11.94
CA VAL A 50 -1.38 -4.49 -10.72
C VAL A 50 -0.02 -5.19 -10.61
N ASP A 51 0.52 -5.73 -11.71
CA ASP A 51 1.80 -6.45 -11.69
C ASP A 51 2.95 -5.50 -11.34
N GLU A 52 2.96 -4.30 -11.93
CA GLU A 52 3.96 -3.25 -11.61
C GLU A 52 3.89 -2.81 -10.14
N ILE A 53 2.69 -2.70 -9.58
CA ILE A 53 2.50 -2.35 -8.17
C ILE A 53 3.04 -3.47 -7.27
N ILE A 54 2.77 -4.74 -7.61
CA ILE A 54 3.28 -5.90 -6.86
C ILE A 54 4.82 -5.94 -6.90
N ASP A 55 5.42 -5.74 -8.07
CA ASP A 55 6.87 -5.75 -8.23
C ASP A 55 7.55 -4.68 -7.35
N ILE A 56 6.98 -3.47 -7.30
CA ILE A 56 7.49 -2.38 -6.45
C ILE A 56 7.38 -2.74 -4.96
N LEU A 57 6.21 -3.21 -4.52
CA LEU A 57 6.00 -3.58 -3.11
C LEU A 57 6.92 -4.72 -2.67
N GLN A 58 7.15 -5.72 -3.53
CA GLN A 58 8.08 -6.81 -3.23
C GLN A 58 9.51 -6.30 -3.06
N LEU A 59 9.96 -5.39 -3.92
CA LEU A 59 11.30 -4.80 -3.82
C LEU A 59 11.46 -3.97 -2.53
N GLU A 60 10.46 -3.18 -2.15
CA GLU A 60 10.47 -2.39 -0.90
C GLU A 60 10.51 -3.30 0.33
N ILE A 61 9.67 -4.34 0.37
CA ILE A 61 9.63 -5.30 1.47
C ILE A 61 10.97 -6.05 1.63
N LEU A 62 11.64 -6.39 0.53
CA LEU A 62 12.95 -7.03 0.57
C LEU A 62 14.03 -6.07 1.11
N GLN A 63 13.99 -4.79 0.73
CA GLN A 63 14.91 -3.76 1.24
C GLN A 63 14.72 -3.50 2.73
N ASP A 64 13.47 -3.42 3.19
CA ASP A 64 13.15 -3.27 4.62
C ASP A 64 13.66 -4.47 5.42
N GLN A 65 13.65 -5.67 4.85
CA GLN A 65 14.22 -6.86 5.51
C GLN A 65 15.74 -6.81 5.59
N GLU A 66 16.45 -6.32 4.57
CA GLU A 66 17.91 -6.14 4.63
C GLU A 66 18.32 -5.14 5.72
N LEU A 67 17.51 -4.10 5.95
CA LEU A 67 17.69 -3.18 7.07
C LEU A 67 17.33 -3.81 8.44
N THR A 68 16.46 -4.82 8.45
CA THR A 68 15.97 -5.53 9.64
C THR A 68 16.66 -6.89 9.86
N GLN A 69 17.73 -7.20 9.14
CA GLN A 69 18.52 -8.45 9.24
C GLN A 69 19.32 -8.59 10.56
N GLU A 70 18.69 -8.30 11.69
CA GLU A 70 19.03 -8.88 13.00
C GLU A 70 18.11 -10.06 13.40
N ASN A 71 17.08 -10.45 12.63
CA ASN A 71 16.24 -11.59 13.05
C ASN A 71 15.82 -12.58 11.93
N PRO A 72 16.50 -13.75 11.81
CA PRO A 72 16.45 -14.63 10.64
C PRO A 72 15.25 -15.60 10.56
N ASN A 73 14.11 -15.34 11.22
CA ASN A 73 13.05 -16.35 11.39
C ASN A 73 11.68 -16.02 10.78
N PHE A 74 11.52 -14.98 9.96
CA PHE A 74 10.19 -14.56 9.50
C PHE A 74 9.54 -15.49 8.45
N PHE A 75 10.29 -16.05 7.50
CA PHE A 75 9.68 -16.80 6.37
C PHE A 75 9.47 -18.31 6.56
N LYS A 76 9.59 -18.85 7.78
CA LYS A 76 9.46 -20.31 8.02
C LYS A 76 8.01 -20.81 8.20
N ARG A 77 6.98 -20.09 7.73
CA ARG A 77 5.61 -20.58 7.95
C ARG A 77 4.60 -20.16 6.87
N PHE A 78 4.73 -20.75 5.68
CA PHE A 78 3.59 -21.15 4.84
C PHE A 78 3.91 -22.49 4.19
#